data_AF-A0A0S7WF30-F1
#
_entry.id   AF-A0A0S7WF30-F1
#
_cell.length_a   1.000
_cell.length_b   1.000
_cell.length_c   1.000
_cell.angle_alpha   90.00
_cell.angle_beta   90.00
_cell.angle_gamma   90.00
#
_symmetry.space_group_name_H-M   'P 1'
#
loop_
_entity.id
_entity.type
_entity.pdbx_description
1 polymer ?
#
loop_
_entity_poly.entity_id
_entity_poly.type
_entity_poly.pdbx_seq_one_letter_code
_entity_poly.pdbx_strand_id
1 'polypeptide(L)'
;QGVRIKTEKGLAFVALANNSQVEAAENSLFSFQRDDQCHLFQGRISFRIPSGANMSFNVRKLSIGRPHPLQASTGSLVSPRSEETVGSITLHPNGSVTVKSIRCPLSIQNQDRIVLATIASRESVTIPSIMASGEKAVMVAQVGEYPTGEALTEEFLGLSNTTWMLIGLGAVAVAGGGIWLASGEKKEDRFFIPLCP
;
A
#
# COMPACT_ATOMS: atom_id res chain seq x y z
N GLN A 1 9.27 27.78 9.75
CA GLN A 1 9.22 27.58 8.28
C GLN A 1 10.56 27.04 7.84
N GLY A 2 10.59 25.93 7.10
CA GLY A 2 11.82 25.29 6.64
C GLY A 2 12.28 25.81 5.28
N VAL A 3 13.59 25.82 5.03
CA VAL A 3 14.18 26.18 3.73
C VAL A 3 13.96 25.03 2.75
N ARG A 4 13.48 25.35 1.54
CA ARG A 4 13.40 24.39 0.42
C ARG A 4 14.71 24.42 -0.36
N ILE A 5 15.24 23.24 -0.63
CA ILE A 5 16.49 23.03 -1.37
C ILE A 5 16.12 22.35 -2.68
N LYS A 6 16.53 22.96 -3.79
CA LYS A 6 16.33 22.45 -5.15
C LYS A 6 17.70 22.22 -5.78
N THR A 7 17.91 21.03 -6.34
CA THR A 7 19.07 20.71 -7.16
C THR A 7 18.64 20.66 -8.62
N GLU A 8 19.33 21.40 -9.50
CA GLU A 8 19.07 21.37 -10.94
C GLU A 8 20.12 20.54 -11.67
N LYS A 9 21.39 20.84 -11.42
CA LYS A 9 22.54 20.09 -11.94
C LYS A 9 23.48 19.73 -10.81
N GLY A 10 24.07 18.54 -10.89
CA GLY A 10 25.02 18.03 -9.89
C GLY A 10 24.36 17.53 -8.61
N LEU A 11 25.19 17.36 -7.57
CA LEU A 11 24.79 16.82 -6.28
C LEU A 11 24.75 17.95 -5.23
N ALA A 12 23.77 17.90 -4.33
CA ALA A 12 23.81 18.69 -3.11
C ALA A 12 24.03 17.80 -1.90
N PHE A 13 24.87 18.27 -0.98
CA PHE A 13 25.19 17.57 0.24
C PHE A 13 24.81 18.44 1.44
N VAL A 14 24.03 17.88 2.36
CA VAL A 14 23.58 18.54 3.59
C VAL A 14 24.04 17.72 4.77
N ALA A 15 24.88 18.31 5.60
CA ALA A 15 25.24 17.79 6.92
C ALA A 15 24.34 18.45 7.98
N LEU A 16 23.71 17.63 8.82
CA LEU A 16 22.81 18.06 9.89
C LEU A 16 23.54 18.08 11.23
N ALA A 17 23.00 18.82 12.21
CA ALA A 17 23.59 18.94 13.54
C ALA A 17 23.70 17.60 14.30
N ASN A 18 22.84 16.64 13.96
CA ASN A 18 22.86 15.28 14.52
C ASN A 18 23.87 14.34 13.81
N ASN A 19 24.80 14.91 13.03
CA ASN A 19 25.77 14.20 12.19
C ASN A 19 25.14 13.32 11.09
N SER A 20 23.84 13.45 10.84
CA SER A 20 23.21 12.81 9.68
C SER A 20 23.58 13.55 8.41
N GLN A 21 23.62 12.82 7.31
CA GLN A 21 23.98 13.34 6.00
C GLN A 21 22.87 13.02 5.02
N VAL A 22 22.50 14.01 4.21
CA VAL A 22 21.57 13.85 3.09
C VAL A 22 22.27 14.33 1.83
N GLU A 23 22.35 13.44 0.85
CA GLU A 23 22.86 13.71 -0.48
C GLU A 23 21.69 13.71 -1.45
N ALA A 24 21.39 14.84 -2.06
CA ALA A 24 20.36 14.96 -3.08
C ALA A 24 20.98 14.82 -4.47
N ALA A 25 20.39 13.94 -5.28
CA ALA A 25 20.74 13.80 -6.68
C ALA A 25 20.31 15.05 -7.47
N GLU A 26 20.68 15.13 -8.75
CA GLU A 26 20.15 16.15 -9.65
C GLU A 26 18.61 16.12 -9.73
N ASN A 27 18.00 17.24 -10.09
CA ASN A 27 16.54 17.39 -10.23
C ASN A 27 15.74 16.98 -8.98
N SER A 28 16.27 17.24 -7.79
CA SER A 28 15.64 16.90 -6.52
C SER A 28 15.15 18.14 -5.78
N LEU A 29 13.98 18.02 -5.13
CA LEU A 29 13.39 19.07 -4.32
C LEU A 29 13.02 18.51 -2.96
N PHE A 30 13.58 19.09 -1.91
CA PHE A 30 13.37 18.64 -0.54
C PHE A 30 13.45 19.80 0.46
N SER A 31 13.01 19.59 1.69
CA SER A 31 13.13 20.58 2.77
C SER A 31 13.24 19.90 4.12
N PHE A 32 13.85 20.59 5.07
CA PHE A 32 13.85 20.18 6.47
C PHE A 32 12.82 21.01 7.24
N GLN A 33 11.85 20.34 7.88
CA GLN A 33 10.87 21.02 8.75
C GLN A 33 11.43 21.20 10.17
N ARG A 34 12.25 20.23 10.60
CA ARG A 34 13.04 20.17 11.83
C ARG A 34 14.37 19.46 11.50
N ASP A 35 15.31 19.45 12.43
CA ASP A 35 16.63 18.83 12.25
C ASP A 35 16.57 17.32 11.98
N ASP A 36 15.46 16.66 12.35
CA ASP A 36 15.22 15.23 12.25
C ASP A 36 14.14 14.84 11.23
N GLN A 37 13.59 15.81 10.47
CA GLN A 37 12.49 15.56 9.55
C GLN A 37 12.70 16.18 8.18
N CYS A 38 13.02 15.33 7.21
CA CYS A 38 13.21 15.68 5.81
C CYS A 38 11.93 15.37 5.01
N HIS A 39 11.46 16.32 4.21
CA HIS A 39 10.36 16.11 3.26
C HIS A 39 10.92 16.09 1.84
N LEU A 40 10.65 15.02 1.09
CA LEU A 40 11.00 14.90 -0.33
C LEU A 40 9.78 15.17 -1.20
N PHE A 41 9.91 16.15 -2.09
CA PHE A 41 8.85 16.54 -3.03
C PHE A 41 9.14 16.07 -4.45
N GLN A 42 10.41 15.86 -4.81
CA GLN A 42 10.81 15.41 -6.14
C GLN A 42 12.22 14.79 -6.11
N GLY A 43 12.46 13.83 -6.99
CA GLY A 43 13.80 13.33 -7.30
C GLY A 43 14.26 12.23 -6.33
N ARG A 44 15.55 12.24 -6.01
CA ARG A 44 16.19 11.18 -5.22
C ARG A 44 17.10 11.77 -4.16
N ILE A 45 17.00 11.22 -2.96
CA ILE A 45 17.95 11.48 -1.88
C ILE A 45 18.61 10.17 -1.44
N SER A 46 19.88 10.24 -1.08
CA SER A 46 20.60 9.22 -0.32
C SER A 46 20.87 9.77 1.07
N PHE A 47 20.89 8.92 2.08
CA PHE A 47 21.05 9.35 3.45
C PHE A 47 21.96 8.43 4.25
N ARG A 48 22.60 9.01 5.27
CA ARG A 48 23.37 8.31 6.29
C ARG A 48 22.97 8.87 7.66
N ILE A 49 22.55 7.99 8.56
CA ILE A 49 22.09 8.34 9.90
C ILE A 49 22.97 7.58 10.91
N PRO A 50 23.73 8.27 11.77
CA PRO A 50 24.48 7.65 12.86
C PRO A 50 23.60 6.81 13.79
N SER A 51 24.15 5.79 14.45
CA SER A 51 23.40 4.85 15.31
C SER A 51 22.61 5.53 16.44
N GLY A 52 23.12 6.64 16.98
CA GLY A 52 22.45 7.43 18.04
C GLY A 52 21.51 8.54 17.55
N ALA A 53 21.46 8.80 16.24
CA ALA A 53 20.63 9.86 15.67
C ALA A 53 19.28 9.31 15.20
N ASN A 54 18.19 10.08 15.38
CA ASN A 54 16.91 9.77 14.78
C ASN A 54 16.62 10.71 13.62
N MET A 55 16.06 10.15 12.55
CA MET A 55 15.67 10.91 11.38
C MET A 55 14.49 10.22 10.69
N SER A 56 13.56 11.03 10.19
CA SER A 56 12.41 10.59 9.41
C SER A 56 12.41 11.29 8.06
N PHE A 57 12.05 10.53 7.03
CA PHE A 57 11.88 11.04 5.68
C PHE A 57 10.43 10.89 5.28
N ASN A 58 9.77 12.03 5.07
CA ASN A 58 8.41 12.08 4.58
C ASN A 58 8.42 12.20 3.07
N VAL A 59 7.72 11.30 2.40
CA VAL A 59 7.51 11.35 0.96
C VAL A 59 6.04 11.07 0.70
N ARG A 60 5.31 12.06 0.20
CA ARG A 60 3.84 12.00 0.07
C ARG A 60 3.18 11.65 1.41
N LYS A 61 2.34 10.60 1.46
CA LYS A 61 1.67 10.11 2.68
C LYS A 61 2.47 9.02 3.40
N LEU A 62 3.75 8.85 3.06
CA LEU A 62 4.64 7.86 3.66
C LEU A 62 5.67 8.52 4.57
N SER A 63 5.96 7.87 5.68
CA SER A 63 7.08 8.18 6.56
C SER A 63 8.05 7.01 6.56
N ILE A 64 9.32 7.30 6.29
CA ILE A 64 10.40 6.31 6.25
C ILE A 64 11.38 6.63 7.37
N GLY A 65 11.75 5.62 8.14
CA GLY A 65 12.73 5.78 9.22
C GLY A 65 13.27 4.44 9.70
N ARG A 66 13.99 4.47 10.83
CA ARG A 66 14.36 3.23 11.52
C ARG A 66 13.12 2.51 12.03
N PRO A 67 13.09 1.17 11.99
CA PRO A 67 12.07 0.41 12.70
C PRO A 67 12.11 0.79 14.18
N HIS A 68 10.95 1.14 14.72
CA HIS A 68 10.82 1.29 16.16
C HIS A 68 10.63 -0.10 16.75
N PRO A 69 11.48 -0.55 17.69
CA PRO A 69 11.27 -1.83 18.34
C PRO A 69 9.95 -1.76 19.13
N LEU A 70 8.94 -2.52 18.69
CA LEU A 70 7.73 -2.71 19.47
C LEU A 70 8.13 -3.57 20.69
N GLN A 71 8.19 -2.96 21.87
CA GLN A 71 8.51 -3.68 23.10
C GLN A 71 7.36 -4.62 23.46
N ALA A 72 7.48 -5.89 23.08
CA ALA A 72 6.59 -6.96 23.53
C ALA A 72 7.35 -8.23 23.95
N SER A 73 8.68 -8.17 24.13
CA SER A 73 9.47 -9.32 24.57
C SER A 73 10.39 -8.93 25.73
N THR A 74 10.05 -9.44 26.91
CA THR A 74 11.00 -9.69 28.00
C THR A 74 11.96 -10.80 27.55
N GLY A 75 13.00 -10.48 26.79
CA GLY A 75 13.94 -11.50 26.31
C GLY A 75 15.07 -10.95 25.46
N SER A 76 16.28 -10.96 26.03
CA SER A 76 17.58 -10.72 25.40
C SER A 76 17.78 -9.38 24.65
N LEU A 77 18.40 -8.44 25.36
CA LEU A 77 18.98 -7.20 24.82
C LEU A 77 20.15 -7.53 23.88
N VAL A 78 19.86 -7.91 22.63
CA VAL A 78 20.81 -7.66 21.55
C VAL A 78 20.80 -6.16 21.33
N SER A 79 21.79 -5.47 21.91
CA SER A 79 22.02 -4.05 21.66
C SER A 79 21.94 -3.81 20.15
N PRO A 80 21.16 -2.82 19.68
CA PRO A 80 21.18 -2.45 18.27
C PRO A 80 22.63 -2.17 17.94
N ARG A 81 23.22 -2.98 17.06
CA ARG A 81 24.61 -2.81 16.65
C ARG A 81 24.78 -1.33 16.30
N SER A 82 25.86 -0.71 16.81
CA SER A 82 26.19 0.69 16.57
C SER A 82 26.59 0.90 15.10
N GLU A 83 25.66 0.63 14.20
CA GLU A 83 25.79 0.70 12.76
C GLU A 83 25.01 1.91 12.26
N GLU A 84 25.63 2.64 11.35
CA GLU A 84 24.97 3.73 10.65
C GLU A 84 23.89 3.17 9.72
N THR A 85 22.72 3.80 9.71
CA THR A 85 21.66 3.47 8.78
C THR A 85 21.88 4.23 7.49
N VAL A 86 21.99 3.49 6.39
CA VAL A 86 22.30 4.05 5.07
C VAL A 86 21.25 3.58 4.09
N GLY A 87 20.71 4.51 3.31
CA GLY A 87 19.68 4.18 2.33
C GLY A 87 19.48 5.28 1.31
N SER A 88 18.47 5.08 0.45
CA SER A 88 18.04 6.10 -0.50
C SER A 88 16.54 6.01 -0.74
N ILE A 89 15.95 7.16 -1.07
CA ILE A 89 14.54 7.29 -1.42
C ILE A 89 14.45 8.00 -2.77
N THR A 90 13.68 7.41 -3.68
CA THR A 90 13.40 7.97 -5.00
C THR A 90 11.90 8.18 -5.13
N LEU A 91 11.49 9.41 -5.41
CA LEU A 91 10.14 9.74 -5.84
C LEU A 91 10.14 9.83 -7.36
N HIS A 92 9.52 8.83 -7.99
CA HIS A 92 9.45 8.72 -9.44
C HIS A 92 8.41 9.70 -10.02
N PRO A 93 8.55 10.12 -11.29
CA PRO A 93 7.57 11.00 -11.95
C PRO A 93 6.15 10.43 -11.98
N ASN A 94 6.01 9.10 -12.05
CA ASN A 94 4.71 8.41 -11.98
C ASN A 94 4.09 8.41 -10.56
N GLY A 95 4.80 8.98 -9.57
CA GLY A 95 4.37 9.06 -8.19
C GLY A 95 4.63 7.84 -7.32
N SER A 96 5.22 6.78 -7.87
CA SER A 96 5.69 5.67 -7.06
C SER A 96 6.92 6.07 -6.24
N VAL A 97 7.10 5.43 -5.10
CA VAL A 97 8.20 5.70 -4.18
C VAL A 97 9.04 4.44 -4.03
N THR A 98 10.31 4.50 -4.42
CA THR A 98 11.26 3.42 -4.15
C THR A 98 12.09 3.77 -2.94
N VAL A 99 12.12 2.87 -1.96
CA VAL A 99 12.96 2.97 -0.77
C VAL A 99 13.96 1.82 -0.83
N LYS A 100 15.25 2.14 -0.72
CA LYS A 100 16.34 1.17 -0.70
C LYS A 100 17.08 1.27 0.62
N SER A 101 17.19 0.16 1.34
CA SER A 101 18.11 0.04 2.45
C SER A 101 19.45 -0.50 1.95
N ILE A 102 20.54 0.16 2.33
CA ILE A 102 21.91 -0.29 2.06
C ILE A 102 22.50 -0.89 3.34
N ARG A 103 22.28 -0.22 4.48
CA ARG A 103 22.69 -0.66 5.82
C ARG A 103 21.57 -0.40 6.83
N CYS A 104 21.38 -1.39 7.71
CA CYS A 104 20.30 -1.47 8.70
C CYS A 104 18.89 -1.55 8.09
N PRO A 105 17.95 -2.24 8.74
CA PRO A 105 16.57 -2.27 8.26
C PRO A 105 15.91 -0.89 8.31
N LEU A 106 14.92 -0.67 7.43
CA LEU A 106 14.09 0.53 7.39
C LEU A 106 12.62 0.16 7.55
N SER A 107 11.82 1.05 8.13
CA SER A 107 10.37 0.91 8.22
C SER A 107 9.70 1.98 7.36
N ILE A 108 8.68 1.57 6.61
CA ILE A 108 7.75 2.46 5.89
C ILE A 108 6.43 2.46 6.65
N GLN A 109 5.94 3.65 6.98
CA GLN A 109 4.68 3.88 7.67
C GLN A 109 3.78 4.80 6.85
N ASN A 110 2.47 4.69 7.05
CA ASN A 110 1.50 5.67 6.52
C ASN A 110 1.39 6.90 7.46
N GLN A 111 0.49 7.84 7.12
CA GLN A 111 0.20 9.03 7.94
C GLN A 111 -0.32 8.69 9.35
N ASP A 112 -1.02 7.57 9.49
CA ASP A 112 -1.56 7.07 10.76
C ASP A 112 -0.52 6.28 11.58
N ARG A 113 0.75 6.27 11.14
CA ARG A 113 1.87 5.54 11.76
C ARG A 113 1.72 4.01 11.75
N ILE A 114 0.87 3.49 10.88
CA ILE A 114 0.74 2.06 10.62
C ILE A 114 1.91 1.63 9.75
N VAL A 115 2.64 0.60 10.18
CA VAL A 115 3.75 0.01 9.42
C VAL A 115 3.20 -0.71 8.20
N LEU A 116 3.56 -0.23 7.02
CA LEU A 116 3.19 -0.85 5.73
C LEU A 116 4.20 -1.89 5.28
N ALA A 117 5.49 -1.63 5.55
CA ALA A 117 6.58 -2.53 5.18
C ALA A 117 7.79 -2.33 6.09
N THR A 118 8.56 -3.40 6.25
CA THR A 118 9.92 -3.34 6.79
C THR A 118 10.86 -3.86 5.71
N ILE A 119 11.89 -3.09 5.40
CA ILE A 119 12.88 -3.39 4.37
C ILE A 119 14.13 -3.89 5.08
N ALA A 120 14.59 -5.10 4.79
CA ALA A 120 15.83 -5.59 5.38
C ALA A 120 17.04 -4.86 4.77
N SER A 121 18.20 -5.05 5.40
CA SER A 121 19.45 -4.47 4.86
C SER A 121 19.72 -5.00 3.46
N ARG A 122 20.13 -4.12 2.54
CA ARG A 122 20.44 -4.42 1.13
C ARG A 122 19.22 -4.75 0.26
N GLU A 123 18.02 -4.53 0.75
CA GLU A 123 16.79 -4.70 -0.02
C GLU A 123 16.21 -3.35 -0.50
N SER A 124 15.26 -3.43 -1.42
CA SER A 124 14.48 -2.28 -1.88
C SER A 124 13.03 -2.65 -2.08
N VAL A 125 12.14 -1.72 -1.77
CA VAL A 125 10.70 -1.85 -1.99
C VAL A 125 10.22 -0.63 -2.78
N THR A 126 9.36 -0.88 -3.77
CA THR A 126 8.67 0.17 -4.52
C THR A 126 7.20 0.18 -4.15
N ILE A 127 6.76 1.30 -3.58
CA ILE A 127 5.36 1.54 -3.24
C ILE A 127 4.69 2.21 -4.44
N PRO A 128 3.64 1.62 -5.04
CA PRO A 128 2.96 2.21 -6.16
C PRO A 128 2.25 3.51 -5.76
N SER A 129 2.05 4.41 -6.73
CA SER A 129 1.51 5.75 -6.49
C SER A 129 0.14 5.75 -5.81
N ILE A 130 -0.71 4.75 -6.08
CA ILE A 130 -2.02 4.57 -5.44
C ILE A 130 -1.91 4.39 -3.91
N MET A 131 -0.91 3.64 -3.45
CA MET A 131 -0.66 3.40 -2.03
C MET A 131 0.09 4.58 -1.39
N ALA A 132 1.00 5.21 -2.15
CA ALA A 132 1.77 6.36 -1.67
C ALA A 132 0.95 7.66 -1.61
N SER A 133 -0.10 7.79 -2.43
CA SER A 133 -1.07 8.91 -2.39
C SER A 133 -2.07 8.75 -1.25
N GLY A 134 -2.30 7.53 -0.75
CA GLY A 134 -3.33 7.22 0.26
C GLY A 134 -4.72 7.73 -0.12
N GLU A 135 -4.99 7.85 -1.42
CA GLU A 135 -6.32 8.11 -1.97
C GLU A 135 -6.94 6.75 -2.28
N LYS A 136 -8.15 6.52 -1.78
CA LYS A 136 -8.89 5.29 -2.04
C LYS A 136 -9.15 5.22 -3.54
N ALA A 137 -8.71 4.15 -4.20
CA ALA A 137 -9.01 3.93 -5.60
C ALA A 137 -10.54 3.97 -5.80
N VAL A 138 -11.02 4.99 -6.50
CA VAL A 138 -12.44 5.08 -6.87
C VAL A 138 -12.64 4.09 -8.00
N MET A 139 -13.18 2.92 -7.66
CA MET A 139 -13.66 1.97 -8.67
C MET A 139 -14.96 2.54 -9.25
N VAL A 140 -14.89 3.06 -10.46
CA VAL A 140 -16.09 3.37 -11.24
C VAL A 140 -16.52 2.09 -11.96
N ALA A 141 -17.60 1.47 -11.49
CA ALA A 141 -18.31 0.49 -12.28
C ALA A 141 -19.05 1.26 -13.37
N GLN A 142 -18.56 1.23 -14.60
CA GLN A 142 -19.35 1.68 -15.74
C GLN A 142 -20.44 0.64 -15.99
N VAL A 143 -21.64 0.94 -15.48
CA VAL A 143 -22.88 0.31 -15.94
C VAL A 143 -23.14 0.89 -17.32
N GLY A 144 -22.83 0.14 -18.37
CA GLY A 144 -23.33 0.44 -19.70
C GLY A 144 -24.85 0.29 -19.67
N GLU A 145 -25.57 1.36 -20.00
CA GLU A 145 -26.97 1.26 -20.37
C GLU A 145 -27.05 0.41 -21.64
N TYR A 146 -27.64 -0.76 -21.52
CA TYR A 146 -28.00 -1.63 -22.63
C TYR A 146 -29.15 -0.95 -23.39
N PRO A 147 -29.01 -0.59 -24.68
CA PRO A 147 -30.19 -0.42 -25.50
C PRO A 147 -30.85 -1.80 -25.64
N THR A 148 -32.10 -1.88 -25.22
CA THR A 148 -33.00 -2.98 -25.57
C THR A 148 -32.96 -3.17 -27.08
N GLY A 149 -32.36 -4.27 -27.54
CA GLY A 149 -32.23 -4.58 -28.96
C GLY A 149 -31.32 -5.77 -29.23
N GLU A 150 -31.94 -6.95 -29.27
CA GLU A 150 -31.61 -8.10 -30.12
C GLU A 150 -30.19 -8.72 -30.09
N ALA A 151 -30.20 -10.01 -29.71
CA ALA A 151 -29.38 -11.08 -30.26
C ALA A 151 -27.84 -10.93 -30.25
N LEU A 152 -27.29 -11.40 -29.14
CA LEU A 152 -26.06 -12.19 -29.01
C LEU A 152 -25.42 -12.64 -30.34
N THR A 153 -24.26 -12.07 -30.66
CA THR A 153 -23.13 -12.80 -31.25
C THR A 153 -21.84 -12.19 -30.72
N GLU A 154 -21.36 -12.73 -29.60
CA GLU A 154 -19.98 -12.50 -29.16
C GLU A 154 -19.03 -13.27 -30.09
N GLU A 155 -18.39 -12.56 -31.01
CA GLU A 155 -17.03 -12.91 -31.45
C GLU A 155 -16.04 -12.11 -30.61
N PHE A 156 -15.90 -12.51 -29.34
CA PHE A 156 -14.78 -12.10 -28.51
C PHE A 156 -14.03 -13.36 -28.08
N LEU A 157 -12.75 -13.42 -28.47
CA LEU A 157 -11.74 -14.38 -28.00
C LEU A 157 -11.68 -15.76 -28.69
N GLY A 158 -11.59 -15.80 -30.02
CA GLY A 158 -10.84 -16.80 -30.82
C GLY A 158 -10.40 -18.14 -30.18
N LEU A 159 -11.32 -18.89 -29.59
CA LEU A 159 -11.08 -20.19 -28.94
C LEU A 159 -12.27 -21.12 -29.25
N SER A 160 -11.93 -22.33 -29.69
CA SER A 160 -12.82 -23.34 -30.27
C SER A 160 -13.92 -23.86 -29.32
N ASN A 161 -15.17 -23.86 -29.81
CA ASN A 161 -16.43 -24.24 -29.13
C ASN A 161 -16.69 -25.75 -29.04
N THR A 162 -15.73 -26.54 -28.56
CA THR A 162 -15.97 -27.98 -28.39
C THR A 162 -15.42 -28.44 -27.07
N THR A 163 -16.23 -28.38 -25.99
CA THR A 163 -16.15 -29.25 -24.78
C THR A 163 -17.26 -28.96 -23.72
N TRP A 164 -18.04 -27.87 -23.79
CA TRP A 164 -19.01 -27.53 -22.72
C TRP A 164 -20.40 -28.23 -22.77
N MET A 165 -20.57 -29.29 -23.56
CA MET A 165 -21.69 -30.22 -23.36
C MET A 165 -21.36 -31.17 -22.20
N LEU A 166 -21.56 -30.77 -20.93
CA LEU A 166 -21.75 -31.80 -19.88
C LEU A 166 -22.37 -31.40 -18.54
N ILE A 167 -22.82 -30.17 -18.29
CA ILE A 167 -23.42 -29.87 -16.97
C ILE A 167 -24.71 -29.08 -17.12
N GLY A 168 -25.82 -29.81 -17.18
CA GLY A 168 -27.17 -29.24 -17.20
C GLY A 168 -28.32 -30.25 -17.31
N LEU A 169 -28.18 -31.46 -16.76
CA LEU A 169 -29.34 -32.29 -16.33
C LEU A 169 -30.03 -31.53 -15.18
N GLY A 170 -31.34 -31.33 -15.10
CA GLY A 170 -32.49 -31.82 -15.84
C GLY A 170 -33.76 -31.38 -15.10
N ALA A 171 -34.85 -31.18 -15.82
CA ALA A 171 -36.21 -31.22 -15.27
C ALA A 171 -37.13 -31.68 -16.40
N VAL A 172 -37.39 -32.99 -16.42
CA VAL A 172 -38.29 -33.66 -17.34
C VAL A 172 -39.72 -33.26 -16.99
N ALA A 173 -40.41 -32.60 -17.92
CA ALA A 173 -41.84 -32.37 -17.86
C ALA A 173 -42.56 -33.69 -18.18
N VAL A 174 -43.13 -34.33 -17.15
CA VAL A 174 -44.04 -35.46 -17.32
C VAL A 174 -45.46 -34.91 -17.42
N ALA A 175 -46.09 -35.20 -18.55
CA ALA A 175 -47.49 -34.94 -18.83
C ALA A 175 -48.42 -35.88 -18.01
N GLY A 176 -49.53 -35.33 -17.52
CA GLY A 176 -50.75 -36.09 -17.20
C GLY A 176 -50.97 -36.46 -15.73
N GLY A 177 -51.99 -35.82 -15.13
CA GLY A 177 -52.81 -36.42 -14.06
C GLY A 177 -52.57 -35.92 -12.63
N GLY A 178 -53.63 -35.38 -12.01
CA GLY A 178 -53.88 -35.57 -10.57
C GLY A 178 -53.48 -34.45 -9.59
N ILE A 179 -54.42 -33.54 -9.34
CA ILE A 179 -54.84 -32.87 -8.09
C ILE A 179 -54.00 -33.18 -6.82
N TRP A 180 -53.51 -32.15 -6.09
CA TRP A 180 -53.96 -31.80 -4.72
C TRP A 180 -53.28 -30.54 -4.14
N LEU A 181 -54.14 -29.68 -3.57
CA LEU A 181 -53.84 -28.53 -2.71
C LEU A 181 -53.15 -28.97 -1.40
N ALA A 182 -52.32 -28.11 -0.80
CA ALA A 182 -52.40 -27.88 0.65
C ALA A 182 -51.79 -26.52 1.05
N SER A 183 -52.63 -25.75 1.73
CA SER A 183 -52.36 -24.51 2.46
C SER A 183 -51.49 -24.77 3.71
N GLY A 184 -50.81 -23.72 4.23
CA GLY A 184 -50.14 -23.79 5.53
C GLY A 184 -49.50 -22.48 6.00
N GLU A 185 -50.29 -21.60 6.62
CA GLU A 185 -49.83 -20.55 7.54
C GLU A 185 -49.10 -21.12 8.77
N LYS A 186 -48.08 -20.43 9.30
CA LYS A 186 -48.08 -19.80 10.66
C LYS A 186 -46.71 -19.29 11.17
N LYS A 187 -46.80 -18.09 11.74
CA LYS A 187 -46.25 -17.56 13.01
C LYS A 187 -44.78 -17.12 13.18
N GLU A 188 -44.71 -15.85 13.57
CA GLU A 188 -43.80 -15.16 14.52
C GLU A 188 -43.03 -16.04 15.52
N ASP A 189 -41.79 -15.64 15.83
CA ASP A 189 -41.40 -15.31 17.21
C ASP A 189 -40.17 -14.38 17.28
N ARG A 190 -40.10 -13.64 18.39
CA ARG A 190 -39.32 -12.41 18.63
C ARG A 190 -37.95 -12.66 19.30
N PHE A 191 -37.08 -11.65 19.17
CA PHE A 191 -35.98 -11.20 20.04
C PHE A 191 -35.81 -11.87 21.43
N PHE A 192 -34.55 -12.18 21.81
CA PHE A 192 -33.93 -11.73 23.08
C PHE A 192 -32.40 -11.94 23.09
N ILE A 193 -31.67 -10.97 23.67
CA ILE A 193 -30.21 -10.93 23.91
C ILE A 193 -29.91 -11.52 25.31
N PRO A 194 -28.69 -12.01 25.58
CA PRO A 194 -28.03 -11.63 26.82
C PRO A 194 -26.57 -11.17 26.64
N LEU A 195 -26.26 -10.03 27.28
CA LEU A 195 -24.92 -9.56 27.63
C LEU A 195 -24.50 -10.21 28.95
N CYS A 196 -23.26 -10.72 29.03
CA CYS A 196 -22.54 -11.04 30.28
C CYS A 196 -21.02 -11.10 30.00
N PRO A 197 -20.15 -10.96 31.01
CA PRO A 197 -20.21 -10.15 32.22
C PRO A 197 -19.14 -9.03 32.24
#